data_AF-A0A518H6H1-F1
#
_entry.id   AF-A0A518H6H1-F1
#
_cell.length_a   1.000
_cell.length_b   1.000
_cell.length_c   1.000
_cell.angle_alpha   90.00
_cell.angle_beta   90.00
_cell.angle_gamma   90.00
#
_symmetry.space_group_name_H-M   'P 1'
#
loop_
_entity.id
_entity.type
_entity.pdbx_description
1 polymer ?
#
loop_
_entity_poly.entity_id
_entity_poly.type
_entity_poly.pdbx_seq_one_letter_code
_entity_poly.pdbx_strand_id
1 'polypeptide(L)'
;MVPTLGRTPGVKGHRPTSGTGDCKDPIYVSAVVNAVTAAIHANLLESPKDAAKRTGKSKARRLPEAFAAHLRHVGRLYPRAEHGRVVLLIDNAPWHAGKAVAGARADHPHPRLKRLPSYSPQLDVI
;
A
#
# COMPACT_ATOMS: atom_id res chain seq x y z
N MET A 1 19.89 -4.57 -6.61
CA MET A 1 20.32 -3.21 -7.00
C MET A 1 19.48 -2.24 -6.19
N VAL A 2 20.08 -1.50 -5.26
CA VAL A 2 19.36 -0.52 -4.40
C VAL A 2 19.44 0.82 -5.12
N PRO A 3 18.32 1.50 -5.43
CA PRO A 3 18.39 2.82 -6.04
C PRO A 3 18.89 3.81 -5.00
N THR A 4 20.13 4.27 -5.16
CA THR A 4 20.67 5.40 -4.40
C THR A 4 20.05 6.67 -4.98
N LEU A 5 18.92 7.11 -4.43
CA LEU A 5 18.33 8.39 -4.79
C LEU A 5 19.23 9.51 -4.23
N GLY A 6 19.68 10.38 -5.14
CA GLY A 6 20.57 11.50 -4.84
C GLY A 6 19.98 12.51 -3.86
N ARG A 7 20.86 13.33 -3.29
CA ARG A 7 20.54 14.42 -2.33
C ARG A 7 19.35 15.24 -2.84
N THR A 8 18.19 15.08 -2.21
CA THR A 8 17.12 16.06 -2.35
C THR A 8 17.64 17.37 -1.76
N PRO A 9 17.55 18.53 -2.46
CA PRO A 9 17.97 19.80 -1.89
C PRO A 9 17.05 20.14 -0.72
N GLY A 10 17.51 19.86 0.50
CA GLY A 10 16.84 20.28 1.71
C GLY A 10 16.93 21.81 1.83
N VAL A 11 15.79 22.48 1.81
CA VAL A 11 15.68 23.89 2.22
C VAL A 11 16.20 23.98 3.66
N LYS A 12 17.24 24.79 3.89
CA LYS A 12 17.84 24.97 5.22
C LYS A 12 16.77 25.46 6.20
N GLY A 13 16.35 24.60 7.12
CA GLY A 13 15.34 24.90 8.15
C GLY A 13 14.05 24.08 8.05
N HIS A 14 13.78 23.40 6.93
CA HIS A 14 12.65 22.47 6.82
C HIS A 14 13.17 21.04 6.67
N ARG A 15 13.08 20.26 7.75
CA ARG A 15 13.26 18.81 7.67
C ARG A 15 11.90 18.19 7.33
N PRO A 16 11.73 17.51 6.19
CA PRO A 16 10.55 16.68 6.02
C PRO A 16 10.55 15.64 7.15
N THR A 17 9.37 15.38 7.73
CA THR A 17 9.21 14.40 8.82
C THR A 17 9.62 12.98 8.38
N SER A 18 9.76 12.77 7.07
CA SER A 18 10.21 11.54 6.41
C SER A 18 11.13 11.85 5.22
N GLY A 19 12.32 11.23 5.15
CA GLY A 19 13.30 11.39 4.06
C GLY A 19 14.73 11.65 4.57
N THR A 20 15.70 10.84 4.12
CA THR A 20 16.98 10.40 4.75
C THR A 20 17.93 11.48 5.29
N GLY A 21 18.58 11.25 6.46
CA GLY A 21 19.90 10.58 6.52
C GLY A 21 20.16 9.58 7.68
N ASP A 22 19.27 9.42 8.66
CA ASP A 22 19.24 8.29 9.63
C ASP A 22 17.77 7.86 9.91
N CYS A 23 16.91 8.04 8.90
CA CYS A 23 15.44 7.99 9.02
C CYS A 23 14.92 6.69 9.65
N LYS A 24 14.50 6.79 10.91
CA LYS A 24 13.77 5.74 11.64
C LYS A 24 12.26 5.72 11.34
N ASP A 25 11.79 6.62 10.47
CA ASP A 25 10.37 6.85 10.21
C ASP A 25 10.01 6.48 8.76
N PRO A 26 9.81 5.19 8.45
CA PRO A 26 9.40 4.76 7.12
C PRO A 26 7.99 5.22 6.76
N ILE A 27 7.78 5.48 5.46
CA ILE A 27 6.46 5.58 4.84
C ILE A 27 6.24 4.32 4.01
N TYR A 28 5.08 3.69 4.20
CA TYR A 28 4.59 2.63 3.33
C TYR A 28 3.65 3.23 2.30
N VAL A 29 3.82 2.82 1.05
CA VAL A 29 2.93 3.19 -0.06
C VAL A 29 2.17 1.93 -0.48
N SER A 30 0.84 1.98 -0.45
CA SER A 30 0.00 1.02 -1.16
C SER A 30 -0.40 1.66 -2.47
N ALA A 31 0.10 1.13 -3.59
CA ALA A 31 -0.17 1.65 -4.91
C ALA A 31 -0.80 0.57 -5.79
N VAL A 32 -1.67 1.01 -6.71
CA VAL A 32 -2.18 0.20 -7.81
C VAL A 32 -2.02 0.96 -9.11
N VAL A 33 -1.71 0.24 -10.17
CA VAL A 33 -1.62 0.74 -11.53
C VAL A 33 -2.65 -0.02 -12.35
N ASN A 34 -3.50 0.72 -13.06
CA ASN A 34 -4.41 0.13 -14.03
C ASN A 34 -3.61 -0.24 -15.29
N ALA A 35 -3.49 -1.54 -15.58
CA ALA A 35 -2.70 -2.03 -16.70
C ALA A 35 -3.22 -1.58 -18.09
N VAL A 36 -4.48 -1.13 -18.19
CA VAL A 36 -5.09 -0.69 -19.45
C VAL A 36 -4.94 0.82 -19.63
N THR A 37 -5.20 1.60 -18.58
CA THR A 37 -5.22 3.07 -18.65
C THR A 37 -3.95 3.73 -18.15
N ALA A 38 -3.02 2.97 -17.56
CA ALA A 38 -1.85 3.46 -16.82
C ALA A 38 -2.18 4.38 -15.63
N ALA A 39 -3.45 4.47 -15.21
CA ALA A 39 -3.83 5.27 -14.05
C ALA A 39 -3.21 4.71 -12.76
N ILE A 40 -2.61 5.58 -11.95
CA ILE A 40 -1.97 5.22 -10.69
C ILE A 40 -2.77 5.79 -9.52
N HIS A 41 -3.08 4.95 -8.54
CA HIS A 41 -3.69 5.38 -7.29
C HIS A 41 -2.89 4.86 -6.10
N ALA A 42 -2.64 5.73 -5.12
CA ALA A 42 -1.85 5.36 -3.96
C ALA A 42 -2.42 5.91 -2.65
N ASN A 43 -2.24 5.14 -1.59
CA ASN A 43 -2.48 5.58 -0.22
C ASN A 43 -1.17 5.46 0.58
N LEU A 44 -0.93 6.42 1.45
CA LEU A 44 0.24 6.45 2.32
C LEU A 44 -0.12 5.92 3.71
N LEU A 45 0.81 5.20 4.31
CA LEU A 45 0.84 4.89 5.73
C LEU A 45 2.18 5.36 6.29
N GLU A 46 2.14 6.45 7.05
CA GLU A 46 3.27 6.84 7.88
C GLU A 46 3.50 5.80 8.97
N SER A 47 4.75 5.39 9.16
CA SER A 47 5.13 4.47 10.21
C SER A 47 6.36 4.97 10.95
N PRO A 48 6.26 6.08 11.69
CA PRO A 48 7.34 6.54 12.54
C PRO A 48 7.80 5.47 13.53
N LYS A 49 9.03 5.60 14.04
CA LYS A 49 9.66 4.67 15.00
C LYS A 49 8.77 4.39 16.21
N ASP A 50 8.01 5.38 16.64
CA ASP A 50 7.09 5.33 17.77
C ASP A 50 5.63 5.04 17.37
N ALA A 51 5.36 4.69 16.10
CA ALA A 51 4.01 4.48 15.62
C ALA A 51 3.22 3.44 16.41
N ALA A 52 3.89 2.39 16.91
CA ALA A 52 3.24 1.40 17.78
C ALA A 52 2.78 2.01 19.10
N LYS A 53 3.59 2.90 19.70
CA LYS A 53 3.24 3.64 20.91
C LYS A 53 2.11 4.65 20.65
N ARG A 54 2.19 5.40 19.54
CA ARG A 54 1.20 6.42 19.16
C ARG A 54 -0.17 5.85 18.81
N THR A 55 -0.19 4.71 18.12
CA THR A 55 -1.43 4.10 17.63
C THR A 55 -1.96 2.99 18.52
N GLY A 56 -1.15 2.49 19.46
CA GLY A 56 -1.45 1.28 20.23
C GLY A 56 -1.47 -0.01 19.37
N LYS A 57 -1.00 0.03 18.12
CA LYS A 57 -1.12 -1.09 17.17
C LYS A 57 0.25 -1.55 16.68
N SER A 58 0.47 -2.86 16.71
CA SER A 58 1.64 -3.50 16.10
C SER A 58 1.66 -3.30 14.59
N LYS A 59 2.85 -3.39 13.97
CA LYS A 59 2.99 -3.33 12.50
C LYS A 59 2.15 -4.39 11.81
N ALA A 60 2.07 -5.59 12.37
CA ALA A 60 1.27 -6.71 11.87
C ALA A 60 -0.24 -6.43 11.89
N ARG A 61 -0.71 -5.45 12.67
CA ARG A 61 -2.10 -4.97 12.64
C ARG A 61 -2.28 -3.74 11.76
N ARG A 62 -1.35 -2.79 11.80
CA ARG A 62 -1.40 -1.54 11.02
C ARG A 62 -1.36 -1.77 9.52
N LEU A 63 -0.48 -2.65 9.03
CA LEU A 63 -0.33 -2.89 7.59
C LEU A 63 -1.57 -3.54 6.95
N PRO A 64 -2.18 -4.61 7.51
CA PRO A 64 -3.44 -5.10 6.98
C PRO A 64 -4.59 -4.09 7.03
N GLU A 65 -4.66 -3.25 8.08
CA GLU A 65 -5.68 -2.19 8.19
C GLU A 65 -5.47 -1.13 7.09
N ALA A 66 -4.23 -0.71 6.84
CA ALA A 66 -3.91 0.22 5.76
C ALA A 66 -4.20 -0.37 4.37
N PHE A 67 -3.83 -1.63 4.14
CA PHE A 67 -4.16 -2.33 2.90
C PHE A 67 -5.67 -2.47 2.72
N ALA A 68 -6.42 -2.80 3.77
CA ALA A 68 -7.87 -2.86 3.73
C ALA A 68 -8.52 -1.49 3.41
N ALA A 69 -7.97 -0.40 3.96
CA ALA A 69 -8.42 0.96 3.61
C ALA A 69 -8.15 1.27 2.13
N HIS A 70 -6.98 0.87 1.61
CA HIS A 70 -6.66 1.01 0.19
C HIS A 70 -7.57 0.16 -0.69
N LEU A 71 -7.92 -1.08 -0.30
CA LEU A 71 -8.89 -1.89 -1.04
C LEU A 71 -10.27 -1.25 -1.12
N ARG A 72 -10.74 -0.61 -0.04
CA ARG A 72 -11.99 0.18 -0.08
C ARG A 72 -11.87 1.38 -1.01
N HIS A 73 -10.71 2.03 -1.04
CA HIS A 73 -10.45 3.12 -1.98
C HIS A 73 -10.55 2.64 -3.43
N VAL A 74 -9.87 1.54 -3.77
CA VAL A 74 -9.96 0.90 -5.10
C VAL A 74 -11.40 0.50 -5.43
N GLY A 75 -12.13 -0.09 -4.47
CA GLY A 75 -13.52 -0.47 -4.66
C GLY A 75 -14.46 0.69 -4.98
N ARG A 76 -14.14 1.91 -4.51
CA ARG A 76 -14.85 3.15 -4.86
C ARG A 76 -14.40 3.74 -6.19
N LEU A 77 -13.10 3.71 -6.49
CA LEU A 77 -12.54 4.20 -7.75
C LEU A 77 -13.03 3.42 -8.96
N TYR A 78 -13.23 2.11 -8.78
CA TYR A 78 -13.73 1.21 -9.81
C TYR A 78 -15.08 0.63 -9.34
N PRO A 79 -16.19 1.37 -9.42
CA PRO A 79 -17.47 0.93 -8.88
C PRO A 79 -18.01 -0.32 -9.61
N ARG A 80 -18.69 -1.22 -8.87
CA ARG A 80 -19.22 -2.49 -9.41
C ARG A 80 -20.15 -2.32 -10.61
N ALA A 81 -20.92 -1.23 -10.65
CA ALA A 81 -21.87 -0.97 -11.73
C ALA A 81 -21.18 -0.81 -13.10
N GLU A 82 -19.99 -0.22 -13.11
CA GLU A 82 -19.18 0.00 -14.31
C GLU A 82 -18.12 -1.10 -14.50
N HIS A 83 -17.57 -1.57 -13.38
CA HIS A 83 -16.51 -2.56 -13.32
C HIS A 83 -17.00 -3.81 -12.60
N GLY A 84 -17.74 -4.66 -13.33
CA GLY A 84 -18.34 -5.88 -12.78
C GLY A 84 -17.32 -6.81 -12.08
N ARG A 85 -16.05 -6.76 -12.50
CA ARG A 85 -14.92 -7.45 -11.85
C ARG A 85 -13.63 -6.64 -11.99
N VAL A 86 -12.92 -6.46 -10.89
CA VAL A 86 -11.57 -5.88 -10.85
C VAL A 86 -10.62 -6.93 -10.27
N VAL A 87 -9.48 -7.18 -10.91
CA VAL A 87 -8.49 -8.15 -10.41
C VAL A 87 -7.23 -7.41 -10.01
N LEU A 88 -6.87 -7.49 -8.73
CA LEU A 88 -5.63 -6.96 -8.20
C LEU A 88 -4.63 -8.10 -8.11
N LEU A 89 -3.54 -7.99 -8.88
CA LEU A 89 -2.37 -8.84 -8.72
C LEU A 89 -1.62 -8.38 -7.46
N ILE A 90 -1.26 -9.32 -6.60
CA ILE A 90 -0.54 -9.04 -5.35
C ILE A 90 0.52 -10.11 -5.11
N ASP A 91 1.56 -9.73 -4.36
CA ASP A 91 2.50 -10.69 -3.80
C ASP A 91 1.86 -11.55 -2.68
N ASN A 92 2.69 -12.33 -2.00
CA ASN A 92 2.25 -13.22 -0.91
C ASN A 92 2.42 -12.62 0.49
N ALA A 93 2.63 -11.30 0.61
CA ALA A 93 2.90 -10.69 1.89
C ALA A 93 1.74 -10.90 2.89
N PRO A 94 2.06 -11.09 4.19
CA PRO A 94 1.06 -11.44 5.20
C PRO A 94 0.01 -10.34 5.42
N TRP A 95 0.32 -9.09 5.08
CA TRP A 95 -0.60 -7.96 5.20
C TRP A 95 -1.72 -7.95 4.16
N HIS A 96 -1.68 -8.81 3.15
CA HIS A 96 -2.79 -9.01 2.21
C HIS A 96 -3.87 -9.97 2.74
N ALA A 97 -3.85 -10.30 4.03
CA ALA A 97 -4.79 -11.21 4.66
C ALA A 97 -5.29 -10.68 6.02
N GLY A 98 -6.15 -11.46 6.68
CA GLY A 98 -6.69 -11.17 8.01
C GLY A 98 -8.05 -10.48 7.99
N LYS A 99 -8.60 -10.26 9.19
CA LYS A 99 -9.99 -9.79 9.40
C LYS A 99 -10.28 -8.45 8.71
N ALA A 100 -9.34 -7.50 8.77
CA ALA A 100 -9.51 -6.19 8.14
C ALA A 100 -9.66 -6.30 6.62
N VAL A 101 -8.83 -7.13 5.99
CA VAL A 101 -8.85 -7.38 4.54
C VAL A 101 -10.10 -8.16 4.13
N ALA A 102 -10.49 -9.16 4.93
CA ALA A 102 -11.74 -9.89 4.72
C ALA A 102 -12.97 -8.95 4.78
N GLY A 103 -13.00 -8.03 5.75
CA GLY A 103 -14.04 -7.01 5.86
C GLY A 103 -14.08 -6.09 4.64
N ALA A 104 -12.94 -5.56 4.18
CA ALA A 104 -12.90 -4.71 2.99
C ALA A 104 -13.40 -5.44 1.72
N ARG A 105 -13.14 -6.75 1.61
CA ARG A 105 -13.65 -7.59 0.52
C ARG A 105 -15.14 -7.91 0.64
N ALA A 106 -15.71 -7.88 1.85
CA ALA A 106 -17.14 -8.00 2.05
C ALA A 106 -17.85 -6.69 1.67
N ASP A 107 -17.28 -5.54 2.06
CA ASP A 107 -17.80 -4.21 1.72
C ASP A 107 -17.79 -3.97 0.20
N HIS A 108 -16.76 -4.44 -0.49
CA HIS A 108 -16.61 -4.37 -1.95
C HIS A 108 -16.23 -5.74 -2.51
N PRO A 109 -17.19 -6.53 -3.04
CA PRO A 109 -16.94 -7.90 -3.50
C PRO A 109 -16.36 -8.00 -4.92
N HIS A 110 -16.40 -6.92 -5.69
CA HIS A 110 -15.94 -6.88 -7.09
C HIS A 110 -14.41 -6.78 -7.27
N PRO A 111 -13.61 -6.16 -6.37
CA PRO A 111 -12.16 -6.26 -6.39
C PRO A 111 -11.73 -7.60 -5.81
N ARG A 112 -11.10 -8.43 -6.63
CA ARG A 112 -10.60 -9.75 -6.27
C ARG A 112 -9.08 -9.76 -6.24
N LEU A 113 -8.52 -10.33 -5.19
CA LEU A 113 -7.08 -10.51 -5.06
C LEU A 113 -6.65 -11.78 -5.78
N LYS A 114 -5.63 -11.67 -6.63
CA LYS A 114 -4.96 -12.80 -7.26
C LYS A 114 -3.49 -12.77 -6.84
N ARG A 115 -3.09 -13.80 -6.09
CA ARG A 115 -1.71 -13.97 -5.63
C ARG A 115 -0.83 -14.43 -6.78
N LEU A 116 0.33 -13.78 -6.91
CA LEU A 116 1.40 -14.17 -7.81
C LEU A 116 2.19 -15.36 -7.25
N PRO A 117 2.91 -16.11 -8.10
CA PRO A 117 3.84 -17.14 -7.65
C PRO A 117 4.89 -16.57 -6.68
N SER A 118 5.32 -17.39 -5.72
CA SER A 118 6.36 -16.99 -4.77
C SER A 118 7.65 -16.57 -5.50
N TYR A 119 8.33 -15.56 -4.96
CA TYR A 119 9.61 -15.05 -5.46
C TYR A 119 9.60 -14.66 -6.95
N SER A 120 8.49 -14.12 -7.44
CA SER A 120 8.35 -13.68 -8.83
C SER A 120 8.10 -12.17 -8.95
N PRO A 121 9.02 -11.31 -8.45
CA PRO A 121 8.85 -9.86 -8.50
C PRO A 121 8.72 -9.32 -9.93
N GLN A 122 9.27 -9.99 -10.93
CA GLN A 122 9.15 -9.63 -12.35
C GLN A 122 7.72 -9.72 -12.90
N LEU A 123 6.80 -10.36 -12.17
CA LEU A 123 5.38 -10.45 -12.52
C LEU A 123 4.54 -9.39 -11.81
N ASP A 124 5.11 -8.69 -10.82
CA ASP A 124 4.49 -7.52 -10.22
C ASP A 124 4.91 -6.30 -11.04
N VAL A 125 3.93 -5.56 -11.54
CA VAL A 125 4.17 -4.43 -12.47
C VAL A 125 4.56 -3.16 -11.69
N ILE A 126 4.61 -3.24 -10.35
CA ILE A 126 4.86 -2.14 -9.41
C ILE A 126 5.96 -2.54 -8.42
#